data_AF-A0A0D2Q2Y2-F1
#
_entry.id   AF-A0A0D2Q2Y2-F1
#
_cell.length_a   1.000
_cell.length_b   1.000
_cell.length_c   1.000
_cell.angle_alpha   90.00
_cell.angle_beta   90.00
_cell.angle_gamma   90.00
#
_symmetry.space_group_name_H-M   'P 1'
#
loop_
_entity.id
_entity.type
_entity.pdbx_description
1 polymer ?
#
loop_
_entity_poly.entity_id
_entity_poly.type
_entity_poly.pdbx_seq_one_letter_code
_entity_poly.pdbx_strand_id
1 'polypeptide(L)'
;TAWEQTRIFKEHETILVDNEFIWADSAYPIQTWVMAPYKKPESDLPDNGIYNNHVSMLRIRSEHAIGFLKGRFQSLKDLRVAIKDENSHKFATYWVVACIGIHSFAMTCEAEEKGD
;
A
#
# COMPACT_ATOMS: atom_id res chain seq x y z
N THR A 1 2.47 -18.63 -0.06
CA THR A 1 2.90 -17.49 0.78
C THR A 1 1.69 -16.72 1.31
N ALA A 2 1.85 -15.83 2.31
CA ALA A 2 0.75 -14.96 2.75
C ALA A 2 0.21 -14.10 1.60
N TRP A 3 1.09 -13.68 0.68
CA TRP A 3 0.75 -12.98 -0.56
C TRP A 3 -0.20 -13.79 -1.45
N GLU A 4 0.09 -15.05 -1.72
CA GLU A 4 -0.78 -15.94 -2.53
C GLU A 4 -2.17 -16.15 -1.92
N GLN A 5 -2.33 -15.89 -0.62
CA GLN A 5 -3.63 -16.01 0.06
C GLN A 5 -4.48 -14.75 -0.05
N THR A 6 -3.91 -13.63 -0.52
CA THR A 6 -4.64 -12.37 -0.70
C THR A 6 -5.67 -12.48 -1.82
N ARG A 7 -6.75 -11.69 -1.69
CA ARG A 7 -7.80 -11.59 -2.72
C ARG A 7 -7.23 -11.16 -4.06
N ILE A 8 -6.35 -10.16 -4.07
CA ILE A 8 -5.77 -9.66 -5.31
C ILE A 8 -4.99 -10.74 -6.05
N PHE A 9 -4.25 -11.61 -5.34
CA PHE A 9 -3.58 -12.73 -6.00
C PHE A 9 -4.55 -13.73 -6.62
N LYS A 10 -5.61 -14.09 -5.88
CA LYS A 10 -6.58 -15.11 -6.30
C LYS A 10 -7.56 -14.64 -7.38
N GLU A 11 -7.87 -13.34 -7.42
CA GLU A 11 -8.97 -12.78 -8.20
C GLU A 11 -8.51 -11.64 -9.14
N HIS A 12 -7.21 -11.50 -9.41
CA HIS A 12 -6.65 -10.40 -10.21
C HIS A 12 -7.33 -10.24 -11.58
N GLU A 13 -7.67 -11.32 -12.28
CA GLU A 13 -8.36 -11.28 -13.58
C GLU A 13 -9.74 -10.62 -13.53
N THR A 14 -10.37 -10.58 -12.35
CA THR A 14 -11.68 -9.93 -12.14
C THR A 14 -11.57 -8.54 -11.54
N ILE A 15 -10.46 -8.27 -10.83
CA ILE A 15 -10.23 -6.99 -10.14
C ILE A 15 -9.57 -5.97 -11.07
N LEU A 16 -8.61 -6.43 -11.87
CA LEU A 16 -7.89 -5.63 -12.85
C LEU A 16 -8.60 -5.73 -14.19
N VAL A 17 -8.78 -4.60 -14.87
CA VAL A 17 -9.25 -4.62 -16.26
C VAL A 17 -8.10 -4.84 -17.24
N ASP A 18 -8.42 -5.05 -18.51
CA ASP A 18 -7.42 -5.32 -19.55
C ASP A 18 -6.32 -4.26 -19.58
N ASN A 19 -5.05 -4.73 -19.55
CA ASN A 19 -3.82 -3.93 -19.50
C ASN A 19 -3.55 -3.18 -18.18
N GLU A 20 -4.28 -3.48 -17.10
CA GLU A 20 -3.90 -3.02 -15.76
C GLU A 20 -2.91 -3.96 -15.08
N PHE A 21 -2.08 -3.37 -14.24
CA PHE A 21 -1.10 -4.08 -13.44
C PHE A 21 -0.77 -3.30 -12.17
N ILE A 22 -0.17 -3.99 -11.21
CA ILE A 22 0.22 -3.42 -9.93
C ILE A 22 1.72 -3.16 -9.91
N TRP A 23 2.12 -1.95 -9.53
CA TRP A 23 3.50 -1.65 -9.17
C TRP A 23 3.76 -2.15 -7.75
N ALA A 24 4.72 -3.05 -7.59
CA ALA A 24 5.03 -3.70 -6.32
C ALA A 24 6.47 -3.44 -5.87
N ASP A 25 6.77 -3.75 -4.61
CA ASP A 25 8.16 -3.77 -4.13
C ASP A 25 8.94 -4.91 -4.82
N SER A 26 10.25 -4.76 -4.87
CA SER A 26 11.24 -5.74 -5.29
C SER A 26 11.16 -7.11 -4.57
N ALA A 27 10.47 -7.19 -3.44
CA ALA A 27 10.19 -8.43 -2.71
C ALA A 27 9.06 -9.28 -3.34
N TYR A 28 8.21 -8.68 -4.18
CA TYR A 28 7.12 -9.40 -4.84
C TYR A 28 7.59 -10.07 -6.15
N PRO A 29 6.98 -11.20 -6.53
CA PRO A 29 7.30 -11.86 -7.80
C PRO A 29 6.81 -11.02 -8.99
N ILE A 30 7.63 -10.94 -10.04
CA ILE A 30 7.24 -10.35 -11.31
C ILE A 30 6.25 -11.28 -12.02
N GLN A 31 5.11 -10.74 -12.45
CA GLN A 31 4.04 -11.42 -13.16
C GLN A 31 3.47 -10.50 -14.26
N THR A 32 2.62 -11.03 -15.13
CA THR A 32 1.95 -10.22 -16.18
C THR A 32 1.11 -9.06 -15.61
N TRP A 33 0.68 -9.17 -14.36
CA TRP A 33 -0.15 -8.20 -13.65
C TRP A 33 0.54 -7.60 -12.40
N VAL A 34 1.81 -7.95 -12.14
CA VAL A 34 2.62 -7.41 -11.02
C VAL A 34 4.01 -7.04 -11.52
N MET A 35 4.34 -5.76 -11.48
CA MET A 35 5.60 -5.23 -11.95
C MET A 35 6.42 -4.69 -10.78
N ALA A 36 7.64 -5.21 -10.63
CA ALA A 36 8.58 -4.80 -9.59
C ALA A 36 9.78 -4.06 -10.21
N PRO A 37 10.53 -3.25 -9.43
CA PRO A 37 11.77 -2.63 -9.89
C PRO A 37 12.79 -3.67 -10.40
N TYR A 38 13.55 -3.29 -11.43
CA TYR A 38 14.74 -4.04 -11.84
C TYR A 38 15.76 -4.08 -10.71
N LYS A 39 16.37 -5.23 -10.49
CA LYS A 39 17.49 -5.41 -9.55
C LYS A 39 18.81 -5.33 -10.31
N LYS A 40 19.93 -5.28 -9.58
CA LYS A 40 21.26 -5.34 -10.20
C LYS A 40 21.53 -6.72 -10.81
N PRO A 41 22.26 -6.79 -11.94
CA PRO A 41 22.87 -5.67 -12.67
C PRO A 41 21.93 -4.91 -13.62
N GLU A 42 20.73 -5.41 -13.90
CA GLU A 42 19.81 -4.83 -14.89
C GLU A 42 19.37 -3.40 -14.55
N SER A 43 19.32 -3.04 -13.27
CA SER A 43 19.02 -1.67 -12.82
C SER A 43 20.05 -0.63 -13.27
N ASP A 44 21.26 -1.06 -13.68
CA ASP A 44 22.32 -0.17 -14.15
C ASP A 44 22.12 0.24 -15.63
N LEU A 45 21.16 -0.38 -16.34
CA LEU A 45 20.75 0.04 -17.67
C LEU A 45 19.96 1.37 -17.60
N PRO A 46 20.22 2.36 -18.48
CA PRO A 46 19.59 3.67 -18.40
C PRO A 46 18.06 3.64 -18.36
N ASP A 47 17.43 2.86 -19.24
CA ASP A 47 15.97 2.77 -19.33
C ASP A 47 15.35 2.13 -18.07
N ASN A 48 16.01 1.11 -17.52
CA ASN A 48 15.58 0.46 -16.28
C ASN A 48 15.75 1.39 -15.07
N GLY A 49 16.78 2.25 -15.08
CA GLY A 49 16.96 3.31 -14.10
C GLY A 49 15.81 4.33 -14.12
N ILE A 50 15.36 4.74 -15.32
CA ILE A 50 14.20 5.62 -15.49
C ILE A 50 12.94 4.95 -14.94
N TYR A 51 12.67 3.70 -15.34
CA TYR A 51 11.54 2.93 -14.83
C TYR A 51 11.56 2.82 -13.29
N ASN A 52 12.70 2.42 -12.71
CA ASN A 52 12.88 2.29 -11.27
C ASN A 52 12.67 3.62 -10.52
N ASN A 53 13.10 4.74 -11.11
CA ASN A 53 12.86 6.07 -10.56
C ASN A 53 11.36 6.39 -10.48
N HIS A 54 10.59 6.05 -11.52
CA HIS A 54 9.13 6.16 -11.47
C HIS A 54 8.51 5.27 -10.40
N VAL A 55 8.97 4.02 -10.23
CA VAL A 55 8.49 3.14 -9.14
C VAL A 55 8.75 3.82 -7.79
N SER A 56 9.97 4.36 -7.61
CA SER A 56 10.41 4.98 -6.36
C SER A 56 9.55 6.19 -6.00
N MET A 57 9.23 7.07 -6.96
CA MET A 57 8.35 8.21 -6.73
C MET A 57 6.94 7.82 -6.28
N LEU A 58 6.36 6.77 -6.87
CA LEU A 58 5.05 6.24 -6.45
C LEU A 58 5.12 5.68 -5.02
N ARG A 59 6.18 4.93 -4.71
CA ARG A 59 6.40 4.41 -3.35
C ARG A 59 6.53 5.50 -2.31
N ILE A 60 7.30 6.55 -2.58
CA ILE A 60 7.48 7.69 -1.66
C ILE A 60 6.12 8.30 -1.32
N ARG A 61 5.22 8.48 -2.30
CA ARG A 61 3.86 8.99 -2.04
C ARG A 61 3.05 8.05 -1.15
N SER A 62 3.10 6.74 -1.41
CA SER A 62 2.44 5.73 -0.57
C SER A 62 2.98 5.74 0.86
N GLU A 63 4.30 5.81 1.03
CA GLU A 63 4.95 5.85 2.33
C GLU A 63 4.60 7.13 3.09
N HIS A 64 4.56 8.29 2.42
CA HIS A 64 4.08 9.54 3.02
C HIS A 64 2.61 9.46 3.46
N ALA A 65 1.73 8.90 2.63
CA ALA A 65 0.31 8.74 2.98
C ALA A 65 0.13 7.87 4.23
N ILE A 66 0.81 6.70 4.29
CA ILE A 66 0.77 5.82 5.46
C ILE A 66 1.46 6.47 6.67
N GLY A 67 2.56 7.19 6.47
CA GLY A 67 3.26 7.93 7.51
C GLY A 67 2.35 8.99 8.15
N PHE A 68 1.57 9.70 7.33
CA PHE A 68 0.63 10.71 7.82
C PHE A 68 -0.53 10.08 8.60
N LEU A 69 -1.10 8.99 8.08
CA LEU A 69 -2.12 8.21 8.78
C LEU A 69 -1.64 7.76 10.17
N LYS A 70 -0.45 7.16 10.24
CA LYS A 70 0.18 6.72 11.51
C LYS A 70 0.60 7.89 12.41
N GLY A 71 0.94 9.04 11.84
CA GLY A 71 1.22 10.26 12.57
C GLY A 71 -0.01 10.77 13.33
N ARG A 72 -1.17 10.74 12.69
CA ARG A 72 -2.46 11.11 13.31
C ARG A 72 -2.90 10.09 14.35
N PHE A 73 -2.82 8.80 14.04
CA PHE A 73 -3.25 7.73 14.93
C PHE A 73 -2.05 6.93 15.43
N GLN A 74 -1.50 7.32 16.58
CA GLN A 74 -0.37 6.63 17.21
C GLN A 74 -0.65 5.14 17.47
N SER A 75 -1.93 4.76 17.62
CA SER A 75 -2.36 3.36 17.74
C SER A 75 -2.00 2.48 16.52
N LEU A 76 -1.67 3.08 15.37
CA LEU A 76 -1.22 2.38 14.15
C LEU A 76 0.30 2.27 14.00
N LYS A 77 1.09 2.96 14.85
CA LYS A 77 2.56 2.81 14.82
C LYS A 77 2.96 1.45 15.37
N ASP A 78 2.43 1.12 16.54
CA ASP A 78 2.56 -0.18 17.19
C ASP A 78 1.15 -0.66 17.55
N LEU A 79 0.46 -1.30 16.60
CA LEU A 79 -0.88 -1.83 16.86
C LEU A 79 -0.79 -2.92 17.93
N ARG A 80 -1.14 -2.57 19.16
CA ARG A 80 -1.07 -3.45 20.35
C ARG A 80 -2.25 -4.42 20.42
N VAL A 81 -2.54 -5.11 19.32
CA VAL A 81 -3.56 -6.15 19.23
C VAL A 81 -2.86 -7.49 19.04
N ALA A 82 -2.99 -8.38 20.03
CA ALA A 82 -2.49 -9.74 19.91
C ALA A 82 -3.42 -10.56 19.01
N ILE A 83 -2.94 -10.92 17.82
CA ILE A 83 -3.68 -11.76 16.86
C ILE A 83 -3.49 -13.22 17.27
N LYS A 84 -4.52 -13.78 17.91
CA LYS A 84 -4.54 -15.17 18.42
C LYS A 84 -5.59 -16.05 17.73
N ASP A 85 -6.57 -15.44 17.09
CA ASP A 85 -7.72 -16.09 16.46
C ASP A 85 -8.33 -15.18 15.38
N GLU A 86 -9.33 -15.67 14.67
CA GLU A 86 -10.04 -14.92 13.63
C GLU A 86 -10.69 -13.64 14.17
N ASN A 87 -11.19 -13.66 15.40
CA ASN A 87 -11.88 -12.52 16.01
C ASN A 87 -10.91 -11.36 16.30
N SER A 88 -9.75 -11.66 16.88
CA SER A 88 -8.68 -10.68 17.12
C SER A 88 -8.07 -10.14 15.82
N HIS A 89 -7.98 -10.97 14.77
CA HIS A 89 -7.62 -10.51 13.44
C HIS A 89 -8.65 -9.51 12.89
N LYS A 90 -9.94 -9.87 12.87
CA LYS A 90 -11.03 -8.99 12.41
C LYS A 90 -11.06 -7.68 13.19
N PHE A 91 -10.86 -7.74 14.51
CA PHE A 91 -10.77 -6.56 15.34
C PHE A 91 -9.61 -5.64 14.92
N ALA A 92 -8.41 -6.18 14.70
CA ALA A 92 -7.27 -5.43 14.18
C ALA A 92 -7.60 -4.78 12.81
N THR A 93 -8.24 -5.52 11.90
CA THR A 93 -8.66 -5.00 10.60
C THR A 93 -9.65 -3.84 10.75
N TYR A 94 -10.70 -4.00 11.55
CA TYR A 94 -11.68 -2.93 11.79
C TYR A 94 -11.07 -1.71 12.45
N TRP A 95 -10.11 -1.89 13.35
CA TRP A 95 -9.37 -0.79 13.96
C TRP A 95 -8.63 0.04 12.89
N VAL A 96 -7.91 -0.63 11.99
CA VAL A 96 -7.20 0.03 10.88
C VAL A 96 -8.18 0.76 9.95
N VAL A 97 -9.28 0.11 9.56
CA VAL A 97 -10.30 0.71 8.68
C VAL A 97 -10.97 1.91 9.33
N ALA A 98 -11.29 1.84 10.63
CA ALA A 98 -11.86 2.97 11.37
C ALA A 98 -10.89 4.17 11.38
N CYS A 99 -9.60 3.93 11.65
CA CYS A 99 -8.59 4.98 11.57
C CYS A 99 -8.49 5.61 10.16
N ILE A 100 -8.55 4.80 9.09
CA ILE A 100 -8.55 5.30 7.70
C ILE A 100 -9.78 6.19 7.45
N GLY A 101 -10.97 5.75 7.86
CA GLY A 101 -12.20 6.50 7.69
C GLY A 101 -12.17 7.85 8.42
N ILE A 102 -11.78 7.84 9.70
CA ILE A 102 -11.67 9.05 10.50
C ILE A 102 -10.54 9.97 9.99
N HIS A 103 -9.42 9.41 9.54
CA HIS A 103 -8.35 10.18 8.90
C HIS A 103 -8.88 10.96 7.68
N SER A 104 -9.60 10.26 6.80
CA SER A 104 -10.13 10.83 5.56
C SER A 104 -11.15 11.94 5.84
N PHE A 105 -12.02 11.72 6.82
CA PHE A 105 -12.95 12.75 7.30
C PHE A 105 -12.20 13.98 7.84
N ALA A 106 -11.24 13.79 8.74
CA ALA A 106 -10.45 14.88 9.30
C ALA A 106 -9.67 15.66 8.22
N MET A 107 -9.12 14.96 7.22
CA MET A 107 -8.45 15.59 6.08
C MET A 107 -9.37 16.51 5.27
N THR A 108 -10.66 16.17 5.18
CA THR A 108 -11.66 16.98 4.48
C THR A 108 -11.94 18.24 5.28
N CYS A 109 -12.21 18.13 6.58
CA CYS A 109 -12.44 19.28 7.45
C CYS A 109 -11.24 20.23 7.50
N GLU A 110 -10.02 19.70 7.63
CA GLU A 110 -8.80 20.52 7.64
C GLU A 110 -8.54 21.23 6.30
N ALA A 111 -9.03 20.68 5.18
CA ALA A 111 -8.95 21.35 3.89
C ALA A 111 -9.96 22.50 3.78
N GLU A 112 -11.16 22.33 4.35
CA GLU A 112 -12.18 23.39 4.46
C GLU A 112 -11.68 24.54 5.34
N GLU A 113 -11.12 24.26 6.52
CA GLU A 113 -10.58 25.28 7.44
C GLU A 113 -9.40 26.08 6.86
N LYS A 114 -8.67 25.52 5.89
CA LYS A 114 -7.57 26.21 5.20
C LYS A 114 -8.01 27.00 3.96
N GLY A 115 -9.23 26.74 3.49
CA GLY A 115 -9.83 27.40 2.35
C GLY A 115 -10.52 28.72 2.70
N ASP A 116 -10.84 28.91 3.98
CA ASP A 116 -11.33 30.17 4.59
C ASP A 116 -10.16 31.05 5.11
#